data_AF-A0A1I6WAC7-F1
#
_entry.id   AF-A0A1I6WAC7-F1
#
_cell.length_a   1.000
_cell.length_b   1.000
_cell.length_c   1.000
_cell.angle_alpha   90.00
_cell.angle_beta   90.00
_cell.angle_gamma   90.00
#
_symmetry.space_group_name_H-M   'P 1'
#
loop_
_entity.id
_entity.type
_entity.pdbx_description
1 polymer ?
#
loop_
_entity_poly.entity_id
_entity_poly.type
_entity_poly.pdbx_seq_one_letter_code
_entity_poly.pdbx_strand_id
1 'polypeptide(L)'
;MTRPLTSDEKSRNNRKSWYRGEEKKARETRGEVGAMEFWLRITRSRIVKETRAGRSDVVPGFGLVVRLFLAAMEQRAAGDGRLWADLMHNAQAVLEQHKHD
;
A
#
# COMPACT_ATOMS: atom_id res chain seq x y z
N MET A 1 -25.06 20.60 -6.55
CA MET A 1 -23.75 21.15 -6.99
C MET A 1 -22.70 20.69 -6.00
N THR A 2 -21.66 19.97 -6.45
CA THR A 2 -20.54 19.53 -5.62
C THR A 2 -19.59 20.70 -5.38
N ARG A 3 -19.20 20.94 -4.11
CA ARG A 3 -18.25 22.01 -3.79
C ARG A 3 -16.91 21.79 -4.51
N PRO A 4 -16.22 22.85 -4.98
CA PRO A 4 -14.88 22.72 -5.50
C PRO A 4 -13.94 22.08 -4.47
N LEU A 5 -13.05 21.20 -4.94
CA LEU A 5 -12.01 20.61 -4.10
C LEU A 5 -11.07 21.70 -3.57
N THR A 6 -10.74 21.60 -2.29
CA THR A 6 -9.67 22.38 -1.64
C THR A 6 -8.31 22.04 -2.25
N SER A 7 -7.31 22.89 -2.02
CA SER A 7 -5.94 22.66 -2.50
C SER A 7 -5.38 21.31 -2.05
N ASP A 8 -5.63 20.94 -0.78
CA ASP A 8 -5.16 19.68 -0.21
C ASP A 8 -5.87 18.46 -0.79
N GLU A 9 -7.18 18.55 -1.03
CA GLU A 9 -7.95 17.52 -1.73
C GLU A 9 -7.47 17.34 -3.18
N LYS A 10 -7.16 18.44 -3.88
CA LYS A 10 -6.56 18.38 -5.23
C LYS A 10 -5.18 17.72 -5.21
N SER A 11 -4.32 18.08 -4.25
CA SER A 11 -2.98 17.50 -4.11
C SER A 11 -3.03 15.99 -3.83
N ARG A 12 -3.93 15.55 -2.93
CA ARG A 12 -4.18 14.12 -2.66
C ARG A 12 -4.70 13.38 -3.88
N ASN A 13 -5.69 13.94 -4.58
CA ASN A 13 -6.27 13.34 -5.77
C ASN A 13 -5.26 13.21 -6.92
N ASN A 14 -4.45 14.25 -7.16
CA ASN A 14 -3.39 14.22 -8.16
C ASN A 14 -2.36 13.13 -7.85
N ARG A 15 -1.98 12.98 -6.57
CA ARG A 15 -1.05 11.93 -6.14
C ARG A 15 -1.64 10.53 -6.32
N LYS A 16 -2.92 10.33 -5.99
CA LYS A 16 -3.64 9.07 -6.24
C LYS A 16 -3.71 8.74 -7.73
N SER A 17 -4.01 9.73 -8.57
CA SER A 17 -4.01 9.58 -10.03
C SER A 17 -2.63 9.17 -10.55
N TRP A 18 -1.59 9.84 -10.06
CA TRP A 18 -0.21 9.52 -10.41
C TRP A 18 0.18 8.08 -10.01
N TYR A 19 -0.16 7.63 -8.78
CA TYR A 19 0.12 6.25 -8.38
C TYR A 19 -0.54 5.22 -9.30
N ARG A 20 -1.82 5.43 -9.64
CA ARG A 20 -2.55 4.53 -10.57
C ARG A 20 -1.91 4.51 -11.97
N GLY A 21 -1.50 5.68 -12.47
CA GLY A 21 -0.84 5.80 -13.76
C GLY A 21 0.51 5.09 -13.79
N GLU A 22 1.35 5.28 -12.78
CA GLU A 22 2.68 4.67 -12.70
C GLU A 22 2.62 3.17 -12.43
N GLU A 23 1.71 2.71 -11.58
CA GLU A 23 1.46 1.27 -11.39
C GLU A 23 1.05 0.62 -12.71
N LYS A 24 0.12 1.24 -13.45
CA LYS A 24 -0.32 0.75 -14.76
C LYS A 24 0.84 0.64 -15.75
N LYS A 25 1.66 1.69 -15.88
CA LYS A 25 2.85 1.66 -16.77
C LYS A 25 3.86 0.57 -16.37
N ALA A 26 4.10 0.42 -15.07
CA ALA A 26 5.02 -0.60 -14.56
C ALA A 26 4.49 -2.01 -14.87
N ARG A 27 3.17 -2.22 -14.69
CA ARG A 27 2.48 -3.46 -15.05
C ARG A 27 2.55 -3.76 -16.55
N GLU A 28 2.34 -2.76 -17.40
CA GLU A 28 2.42 -2.91 -18.86
C GLU A 28 3.83 -3.27 -19.34
N THR A 29 4.87 -2.82 -18.63
CA THR A 29 6.27 -3.05 -19.04
C THR A 29 6.83 -4.39 -18.53
N ARG A 30 6.50 -4.78 -17.29
CA ARG A 30 7.13 -5.92 -16.59
C ARG A 30 6.12 -6.89 -15.95
N GLY A 31 4.85 -6.79 -16.29
CA GLY A 31 3.78 -7.58 -15.66
C GLY A 31 3.59 -7.24 -14.18
N GLU A 32 2.99 -8.17 -13.42
CA GLU A 32 2.71 -7.97 -11.99
C GLU A 32 3.98 -7.71 -11.16
N VAL A 33 5.13 -8.27 -11.56
CA VAL A 33 6.42 -8.00 -10.92
C VAL A 33 6.75 -6.50 -10.99
N GLY A 34 6.49 -5.84 -12.12
CA GLY A 34 6.67 -4.40 -12.26
C GLY A 34 5.79 -3.57 -11.33
N ALA A 35 4.52 -3.96 -11.17
CA ALA A 35 3.61 -3.32 -10.23
C ALA A 35 4.09 -3.48 -8.78
N MET A 36 4.57 -4.67 -8.42
CA MET A 36 5.14 -4.94 -7.09
C MET A 36 6.40 -4.12 -6.83
N GLU A 37 7.36 -4.10 -7.75
CA GLU A 37 8.59 -3.30 -7.66
C GLU A 37 8.28 -1.80 -7.47
N PHE A 38 7.29 -1.30 -8.20
CA PHE A 38 6.82 0.07 -8.06
C PHE A 38 6.38 0.38 -6.62
N TRP A 39 5.51 -0.45 -6.05
CA TRP A 39 4.99 -0.26 -4.70
C TRP A 39 6.06 -0.42 -3.61
N LEU A 40 7.01 -1.34 -3.79
CA LEU A 40 8.17 -1.47 -2.90
C LEU A 40 9.03 -0.20 -2.90
N ARG A 41 9.30 0.36 -4.09
CA ARG A 41 10.07 1.61 -4.24
C ARG A 41 9.36 2.79 -3.57
N ILE A 42 8.06 2.94 -3.77
CA ILE A 42 7.26 4.00 -3.13
C ILE A 42 7.26 3.85 -1.62
N THR A 43 7.03 2.64 -1.12
CA THR A 43 7.03 2.34 0.32
C THR A 43 8.36 2.68 0.96
N ARG A 44 9.49 2.25 0.37
CA ARG A 44 10.84 2.60 0.85
C ARG A 44 11.05 4.10 0.91
N SER A 45 10.70 4.82 -0.15
CA SER A 45 10.85 6.28 -0.21
C SER A 45 10.03 6.98 0.90
N ARG A 46 8.79 6.52 1.13
CA ARG A 46 7.94 7.04 2.22
C ARG A 46 8.53 6.76 3.59
N ILE A 47 8.94 5.53 3.88
CA ILE A 47 9.56 5.18 5.17
C ILE A 47 10.75 6.10 5.46
N VAL A 48 11.63 6.32 4.48
CA VAL A 48 12.78 7.24 4.64
C VAL A 48 12.31 8.67 4.92
N LYS A 49 11.31 9.17 4.19
CA LYS A 49 10.78 10.51 4.39
C LYS A 49 10.18 10.69 5.79
N GLU A 50 9.35 9.75 6.22
CA GLU A 50 8.68 9.80 7.53
C GLU A 50 9.68 9.66 8.68
N THR A 51 10.69 8.80 8.52
CA THR A 51 11.79 8.67 9.49
C THR A 51 12.55 9.99 9.63
N ARG A 52 12.86 10.67 8.51
CA ARG A 52 13.49 12.00 8.52
C ARG A 52 12.60 13.08 9.15
N ALA A 53 11.29 12.91 9.09
CA ALA A 53 10.32 13.79 9.74
C ALA A 53 10.13 13.46 11.24
N GLY A 54 10.91 12.53 11.80
CA GLY A 54 10.86 12.18 13.22
C GLY A 54 9.82 11.12 13.59
N ARG A 55 9.14 10.51 12.62
CA ARG A 55 8.19 9.41 12.86
C ARG A 55 8.93 8.07 12.97
N SER A 56 9.38 7.75 14.16
CA SER A 56 10.16 6.53 14.46
C SER A 56 9.32 5.25 14.49
N ASP A 57 7.99 5.35 14.55
CA ASP A 57 7.05 4.23 14.57
C ASP A 57 6.89 3.52 13.21
N VAL A 58 7.26 4.20 12.12
CA VAL A 58 7.02 3.73 10.75
C VAL A 58 7.85 2.48 10.40
N VAL A 59 9.11 2.41 10.85
CA VAL A 59 9.97 1.26 10.56
C VAL A 59 9.51 0.00 11.32
N PRO A 60 9.27 0.05 12.65
CA PRO A 60 8.66 -1.08 13.37
C PRO A 60 7.30 -1.49 12.80
N GLY A 61 6.44 -0.53 12.46
CA GLY A 61 5.14 -0.80 11.85
C GLY A 61 5.25 -1.55 10.52
N PHE A 62 6.15 -1.11 9.63
CA PHE A 62 6.41 -1.82 8.38
C PHE A 62 6.95 -3.24 8.62
N GLY A 63 7.87 -3.40 9.59
CA GLY A 63 8.40 -4.71 9.96
C GLY A 63 7.32 -5.70 10.41
N LEU A 64 6.32 -5.23 11.18
CA LEU A 64 5.18 -6.06 11.60
C LEU A 64 4.34 -6.53 10.42
N VAL A 65 4.07 -5.65 9.44
CA VAL A 65 3.31 -6.00 8.23
C VAL A 65 4.05 -7.07 7.42
N VAL A 66 5.36 -6.92 7.24
CA VAL A 66 6.19 -7.92 6.53
C VAL A 66 6.15 -9.27 7.24
N ARG A 67 6.30 -9.28 8.58
CA ARG A 67 6.24 -10.50 9.38
C ARG A 67 4.87 -11.19 9.29
N LEU A 68 3.79 -10.42 9.35
CA LEU A 68 2.42 -10.93 9.22
C LEU A 68 2.19 -11.58 7.86
N PHE A 69 2.66 -10.94 6.78
CA PHE A 69 2.56 -11.49 5.44
C PHE A 69 3.32 -12.82 5.31
N LEU A 70 4.54 -12.89 5.85
CA LEU A 70 5.33 -14.13 5.83
C LEU A 70 4.60 -15.26 6.58
N ALA A 71 4.13 -15.00 7.80
CA ALA A 71 3.39 -15.98 8.59
C ALA A 71 2.12 -16.47 7.88
N ALA A 72 1.39 -15.57 7.21
CA ALA A 72 0.20 -15.92 6.44
C ALA A 72 0.51 -16.83 5.25
N MET A 73 1.65 -16.60 4.56
CA MET A 73 2.10 -17.47 3.47
C MET A 73 2.53 -18.85 3.97
N GLU A 74 3.29 -18.91 5.06
CA GLU A 74 3.74 -20.17 5.67
C GLU A 74 2.56 -21.04 6.11
N GLN A 75 1.57 -20.45 6.79
CA GLN A 75 0.36 -21.18 7.20
C GLN A 75 -0.44 -21.66 6.00
N ARG A 76 -0.58 -20.84 4.96
CA ARG A 76 -1.27 -21.23 3.73
C ARG A 76 -0.57 -22.40 3.05
N ALA A 77 0.77 -22.40 3.00
CA ALA A 77 1.54 -23.51 2.45
C ALA A 77 1.40 -24.79 3.30
N ALA A 78 1.22 -24.66 4.62
CA ALA A 78 0.91 -25.75 5.54
C ALA A 78 -0.54 -26.25 5.47
N GLY A 79 -1.39 -25.64 4.62
CA GLY A 79 -2.79 -26.02 4.42
C GLY A 79 -3.81 -25.25 5.28
N ASP A 80 -3.37 -24.32 6.15
CA ASP A 80 -4.25 -23.42 6.89
C ASP A 80 -4.32 -22.04 6.23
N GLY A 81 -5.36 -21.84 5.43
CA GLY A 81 -5.60 -20.58 4.71
C GLY A 81 -6.28 -19.47 5.53
N ARG A 82 -6.64 -19.70 6.80
CA ARG A 82 -7.46 -18.73 7.57
C ARG A 82 -6.77 -17.40 7.76
N LEU A 83 -5.51 -17.43 8.19
CA LEU A 83 -4.72 -16.21 8.42
C LEU A 83 -4.55 -15.39 7.12
N TRP A 84 -4.40 -16.08 5.98
CA TRP A 84 -4.35 -15.41 4.68
C TRP A 84 -5.68 -14.76 4.31
N ALA A 85 -6.80 -15.45 4.52
CA ALA A 85 -8.13 -14.92 4.25
C ALA A 85 -8.41 -13.68 5.11
N ASP A 86 -8.12 -13.75 6.42
CA ASP A 86 -8.27 -12.64 7.34
C ASP A 86 -7.39 -11.44 6.95
N LEU A 87 -6.14 -11.70 6.56
CA LEU A 87 -5.22 -10.66 6.10
C LEU A 87 -5.78 -9.94 4.86
N MET A 88 -6.25 -10.69 3.86
CA MET A 88 -6.80 -10.11 2.63
C MET A 88 -8.10 -9.35 2.88
N HIS A 89 -8.97 -9.88 3.75
CA HIS A 89 -10.21 -9.22 4.14
C HIS A 89 -9.94 -7.86 4.82
N ASN A 90 -9.04 -7.84 5.81
CA ASN A 90 -8.67 -6.62 6.51
C ASN A 90 -7.96 -5.62 5.60
N ALA A 91 -7.05 -6.09 4.72
CA ALA A 91 -6.39 -5.24 3.74
C ALA A 91 -7.41 -4.58 2.80
N GLN A 92 -8.39 -5.33 2.31
CA GLN A 92 -9.46 -4.80 1.48
C GLN A 92 -10.30 -3.76 2.21
N ALA A 93 -10.68 -4.03 3.47
CA ALA A 93 -11.44 -3.09 4.30
C ALA A 93 -10.69 -1.76 4.49
N VAL A 94 -9.38 -1.81 4.79
CA VAL A 94 -8.55 -0.61 4.92
C VAL A 94 -8.48 0.15 3.59
N LEU A 95 -8.28 -0.54 2.47
CA LEU A 95 -8.25 0.09 1.16
C LEU A 95 -9.59 0.75 0.82
N GLU A 96 -10.72 0.13 1.17
CA GLU A 96 -12.07 0.66 0.95
C GLU A 96 -12.37 1.88 1.80
N GLN A 97 -12.00 1.87 3.08
CA GLN A 97 -12.16 3.02 3.98
C GLN A 97 -11.42 4.25 3.45
N HIS A 98 -10.28 4.07 2.78
CA HIS A 98 -9.48 5.16 2.21
C HIS A 98 -9.71 5.42 0.71
N LYS A 99 -10.71 4.78 0.07
CA LYS A 99 -11.16 5.14 -1.29
C LYS A 99 -11.82 6.53 -1.34
N HIS A 100 -12.34 7.02 -0.21
CA HIS A 100 -13.08 8.28 -0.11
C HIS A 100 -12.29 9.51 0.39
N ASP A 101 -11.00 9.35 0.73
CA ASP A 101 -10.08 10.46 1.11
C ASP A 101 -9.23 11.03 -0.03
#